data_AF-A0A9P0B473-F1
#
_entry.id   AF-A0A9P0B473-F1
#
_cell.length_a   1.000
_cell.length_b   1.000
_cell.length_c   1.000
_cell.angle_alpha   90.00
_cell.angle_beta   90.00
_cell.angle_gamma   90.00
#
_symmetry.space_group_name_H-M   'P 1'
#
loop_
_entity.id
_entity.type
_entity.pdbx_description
1 polymer ?
#
loop_
_entity_poly.entity_id
_entity_poly.type
_entity_poly.pdbx_seq_one_letter_code
_entity_poly.pdbx_strand_id
1 'polypeptide(L)'
;MFSCAATTYTQYESEYNPVSIKSDPILVTQAKLDHIVAMLELSQRKSEMWASFLNENNLLASNTKAYRNRNKEMQQFFTVNEEKTFAYCEGVGKLMKAMDIIYEKDDWRLFIDSSKNSLKAVLLHKLNEKPPIPIAYSTDTKETYDKMKYILELVQYKQHP
;
A
#
# COMPACT_ATOMS: atom_id res chain seq x y z
N MET A 1 -66.14 0.32 49.09
CA MET A 1 -65.62 -1.06 48.89
C MET A 1 -64.99 -1.09 47.52
N PHE A 2 -63.67 -0.93 47.40
CA PHE A 2 -62.79 -1.49 46.37
C PHE A 2 -61.34 -1.21 46.81
N SER A 3 -60.65 -2.31 47.10
CA SER A 3 -59.22 -2.40 47.43
C SER A 3 -58.40 -2.37 46.14
N CYS A 4 -57.28 -1.67 46.13
CA CYS A 4 -56.27 -1.83 45.09
C CYS A 4 -54.92 -2.09 45.78
N ALA A 5 -54.49 -3.35 45.75
CA ALA A 5 -53.23 -3.81 46.32
C ALA A 5 -52.06 -3.42 45.40
N ALA A 6 -50.98 -2.93 46.01
CA ALA A 6 -49.74 -2.64 45.33
C ALA A 6 -49.15 -3.91 44.71
N THR A 7 -49.02 -3.92 43.38
CA THR A 7 -48.31 -4.99 42.66
C THR A 7 -46.81 -4.75 42.84
N THR A 8 -46.16 -5.64 43.60
CA THR A 8 -44.71 -5.68 43.73
C THR A 8 -44.10 -6.13 42.40
N TYR A 9 -43.29 -5.26 41.79
CA TYR A 9 -42.42 -5.63 40.68
C TYR A 9 -41.36 -6.60 41.21
N THR A 10 -41.44 -7.85 40.79
CA THR A 10 -40.36 -8.82 41.00
C THR A 10 -39.25 -8.52 39.99
N GLN A 11 -38.09 -8.09 40.49
CA GLN A 11 -36.86 -8.04 39.70
C GLN A 11 -36.48 -9.47 39.33
N TYR A 12 -36.73 -9.86 38.09
CA TYR A 12 -36.04 -10.99 37.48
C TYR A 12 -34.62 -10.52 37.14
N GLU A 13 -33.74 -10.57 38.14
CA GLU A 13 -32.29 -10.47 37.93
C GLU A 13 -31.85 -11.86 37.44
N SER A 14 -31.88 -12.06 36.12
CA SER A 14 -31.29 -13.28 35.55
C SER A 14 -29.78 -13.22 35.81
N GLU A 15 -29.28 -14.14 36.65
CA GLU A 15 -27.85 -14.32 36.90
C GLU A 15 -27.12 -14.48 35.55
N TYR A 16 -26.46 -13.42 35.10
CA TYR A 16 -25.55 -13.47 33.97
C TYR A 16 -24.35 -14.33 34.40
N ASN A 17 -24.36 -15.58 33.97
CA ASN A 17 -23.27 -16.50 34.18
C ASN A 17 -22.34 -16.35 32.97
N PRO A 18 -21.20 -15.63 33.06
CA PRO A 18 -20.28 -15.51 31.94
C PRO A 18 -19.70 -16.90 31.67
N VAL A 19 -20.25 -17.57 30.66
CA VAL A 19 -19.61 -18.76 30.10
C VAL A 19 -18.25 -18.30 29.62
N SER A 20 -17.18 -18.67 30.34
CA SER A 20 -15.82 -18.43 29.89
C SER A 20 -15.59 -19.34 28.69
N ILE A 21 -15.96 -18.89 27.50
CA ILE A 21 -15.59 -19.55 26.26
C ILE A 21 -14.08 -19.30 26.12
N LYS A 22 -13.29 -20.21 26.70
CA LYS A 22 -11.85 -20.33 26.41
C LYS A 22 -11.68 -20.89 25.01
N SER A 23 -12.20 -20.20 23.99
CA SER A 23 -11.82 -20.47 22.61
C SER A 23 -10.55 -19.68 22.34
N ASP A 24 -9.55 -20.33 21.78
CA ASP A 24 -8.37 -19.64 21.27
C ASP A 24 -8.79 -18.47 20.38
N PRO A 25 -8.07 -17.34 20.43
CA PRO A 25 -8.41 -16.17 19.64
C PRO A 25 -8.47 -16.56 18.16
N ILE A 26 -9.57 -16.19 17.49
CA ILE A 26 -9.72 -16.39 16.05
C ILE A 26 -8.68 -15.50 15.35
N LEU A 27 -7.62 -16.13 14.85
CA LEU A 27 -6.57 -15.45 14.12
C LEU A 27 -7.12 -14.85 12.82
N VAL A 28 -6.70 -13.63 12.52
CA VAL A 28 -7.05 -12.91 11.31
C VAL A 28 -6.22 -13.47 10.15
N THR A 29 -6.92 -14.11 9.21
CA THR A 29 -6.34 -14.58 7.95
C THR A 29 -6.15 -13.43 6.96
N GLN A 30 -5.34 -13.64 5.92
CA GLN A 30 -5.16 -12.67 4.84
C GLN A 30 -6.49 -12.24 4.22
N ALA A 31 -7.39 -13.19 3.92
CA ALA A 31 -8.69 -12.88 3.31
C ALA A 31 -9.54 -11.97 4.20
N LYS A 32 -9.52 -12.18 5.52
CA LYS A 32 -10.26 -11.36 6.48
C LYS A 32 -9.63 -9.98 6.64
N LEU A 33 -8.30 -9.91 6.69
CA LEU A 33 -7.54 -8.66 6.69
C LEU A 33 -7.86 -7.82 5.45
N ASP A 34 -7.78 -8.41 4.26
CA ASP A 34 -8.06 -7.74 2.98
C ASP A 34 -9.52 -7.28 2.89
N HIS A 35 -10.47 -8.11 3.33
CA HIS A 35 -11.89 -7.75 3.38
C HIS A 35 -12.13 -6.52 4.27
N ILE A 36 -11.52 -6.48 5.46
CA ILE A 36 -11.69 -5.35 6.39
C ILE A 36 -11.02 -4.09 5.84
N VAL A 37 -9.82 -4.20 5.25
CA VAL A 37 -9.14 -3.08 4.59
C VAL A 37 -10.00 -2.48 3.49
N ALA A 38 -10.65 -3.33 2.67
CA ALA A 38 -11.57 -2.89 1.62
C ALA A 38 -12.84 -2.25 2.20
N MET A 39 -13.47 -2.91 3.17
CA MET A 39 -14.72 -2.46 3.80
C MET A 39 -14.57 -1.11 4.51
N LEU A 40 -13.40 -0.84 5.11
CA LEU A 40 -13.10 0.41 5.80
C LEU A 40 -12.37 1.44 4.93
N GLU A 41 -12.13 1.11 3.65
CA GLU A 41 -11.40 1.95 2.69
C GLU A 41 -10.06 2.47 3.24
N LEU A 42 -9.31 1.59 3.93
CA LEU A 42 -8.05 2.00 4.55
C LEU A 42 -7.01 2.32 3.48
N SER A 43 -6.33 3.46 3.64
CA SER A 43 -5.13 3.74 2.86
C SER A 43 -4.04 2.71 3.16
N GLN A 44 -3.10 2.51 2.23
CA GLN A 44 -2.00 1.55 2.40
C GLN A 44 -1.30 1.71 3.76
N ARG A 45 -0.98 2.95 4.15
CA ARG A 45 -0.32 3.23 5.43
C ARG A 45 -1.17 2.80 6.62
N LYS A 46 -2.48 3.08 6.59
CA LYS A 46 -3.40 2.68 7.67
C LYS A 46 -3.57 1.17 7.72
N SER A 47 -3.65 0.49 6.56
CA SER A 47 -3.71 -0.98 6.52
C SER A 47 -2.44 -1.62 7.05
N GLU A 48 -1.26 -1.07 6.74
CA GLU A 48 0.03 -1.55 7.25
C GLU A 48 0.15 -1.35 8.76
N MET A 49 -0.22 -0.17 9.27
CA MET A 49 -0.26 0.10 10.72
C MET A 49 -1.19 -0.87 11.45
N TRP A 50 -2.38 -1.11 10.91
CA TRP A 50 -3.34 -2.04 11.50
C TRP A 50 -2.84 -3.48 11.48
N ALA A 51 -2.26 -3.92 10.36
CA ALA A 51 -1.67 -5.25 10.26
C ALA A 51 -0.47 -5.42 11.21
N SER A 52 0.37 -4.39 11.41
CA SER A 52 1.44 -4.41 12.43
C SER A 52 0.87 -4.59 13.83
N PHE A 53 -0.15 -3.81 14.17
CA PHE A 53 -0.81 -3.91 15.47
C PHE A 53 -1.37 -5.32 15.71
N LEU A 54 -2.04 -5.92 14.71
CA LEU A 54 -2.51 -7.30 14.83
C LEU A 54 -1.37 -8.30 14.98
N ASN A 55 -0.26 -8.10 14.27
CA ASN A 55 0.91 -8.97 14.35
C ASN A 55 1.58 -8.91 15.73
N GLU A 56 1.79 -7.70 16.25
CA GLU A 56 2.39 -7.44 17.57
C GLU A 56 1.57 -8.04 18.72
N ASN A 57 0.24 -8.17 18.53
CA ASN A 57 -0.66 -8.79 19.50
C ASN A 57 -0.92 -10.28 19.25
N ASN A 58 -0.18 -10.94 18.35
CA ASN A 58 -0.36 -12.36 17.99
C ASN A 58 -1.77 -12.68 17.47
N LEU A 59 -2.42 -11.73 16.80
CA LEU A 59 -3.78 -11.87 16.25
C LEU A 59 -3.79 -12.19 14.75
N LEU A 60 -2.63 -12.27 14.09
CA LEU A 60 -2.52 -12.68 12.70
C LEU A 60 -2.23 -14.17 12.57
N ALA A 61 -2.83 -14.82 11.56
CA ALA A 61 -2.41 -16.15 11.15
C ALA A 61 -0.97 -16.14 10.62
N SER A 62 -0.22 -17.23 10.81
CA SER A 62 1.21 -17.34 10.49
C SER A 62 1.58 -17.09 9.01
N ASN A 63 0.61 -17.20 8.10
CA ASN A 63 0.79 -16.97 6.67
C ASN A 63 0.23 -15.61 6.18
N THR A 64 -0.23 -14.75 7.09
CA THR A 64 -0.76 -13.43 6.73
C THR A 64 0.38 -12.43 6.51
N LYS A 65 0.43 -11.82 5.32
CA LYS A 65 1.43 -10.81 4.97
C LYS A 65 0.89 -9.42 5.31
N ALA A 66 1.40 -8.86 6.41
CA ALA A 66 1.07 -7.50 6.83
C ALA A 66 1.60 -6.40 5.89
N TYR A 67 2.66 -6.70 5.11
CA TYR A 67 3.37 -5.72 4.27
C TYR A 67 3.65 -6.25 2.87
N ARG A 68 3.55 -5.37 1.87
CA ARG A 68 4.00 -5.64 0.50
C ARG A 68 5.49 -5.32 0.37
N ASN A 69 6.35 -6.33 0.56
CA ASN A 69 7.80 -6.14 0.51
C ASN A 69 8.41 -6.22 -0.91
N ARG A 70 7.61 -6.46 -1.96
CA ARG A 70 8.10 -6.73 -3.33
C ARG A 70 9.00 -5.61 -3.86
N ASN A 71 8.73 -4.36 -3.48
CA ASN A 71 9.48 -3.20 -3.99
C ASN A 71 10.61 -2.76 -3.04
N LYS A 72 10.78 -3.42 -1.88
CA LYS A 72 11.71 -2.99 -0.84
C LYS A 72 13.17 -2.99 -1.32
N GLU A 73 13.55 -3.99 -2.09
CA GLU A 73 14.90 -4.10 -2.68
C GLU A 73 15.13 -3.07 -3.78
N MET A 74 14.06 -2.58 -4.43
CA MET A 74 14.16 -1.56 -5.47
C MET A 74 14.26 -0.15 -4.88
N GLN A 75 13.75 0.08 -3.65
CA GLN A 75 13.74 1.40 -3.00
C GLN A 75 15.13 2.01 -2.86
N GLN A 76 16.18 1.20 -2.69
CA GLN A 76 17.56 1.70 -2.57
C GLN A 76 18.07 2.41 -3.84
N PHE A 77 17.45 2.18 -4.99
CA PHE A 77 17.80 2.84 -6.25
C PHE A 77 17.04 4.14 -6.48
N PHE A 78 16.12 4.49 -5.59
CA PHE A 78 15.33 5.72 -5.66
C PHE A 78 15.83 6.72 -4.63
N THR A 79 15.92 7.97 -5.08
CA THR A 79 16.11 9.12 -4.21
C THR A 79 14.90 10.03 -4.31
N VAL A 80 14.75 10.91 -3.34
CA VAL A 80 13.71 11.93 -3.35
C VAL A 80 14.35 13.28 -3.71
N ASN A 81 13.72 14.03 -4.60
CA ASN A 81 14.19 15.37 -4.95
C ASN A 81 14.16 16.33 -3.76
N GLU A 82 14.83 17.47 -3.88
CA GLU A 82 14.98 18.47 -2.81
C GLU A 82 13.63 18.96 -2.25
N GLU A 83 12.65 19.16 -3.13
CA GLU A 83 11.29 19.60 -2.76
C GLU A 83 10.43 18.50 -2.11
N LYS A 84 10.93 17.26 -2.05
CA LYS A 84 10.19 16.09 -1.55
C LYS A 84 8.90 15.77 -2.30
N THR A 85 8.85 16.12 -3.58
CA THR A 85 7.68 15.95 -4.46
C THR A 85 7.78 14.72 -5.36
N PHE A 86 8.99 14.29 -5.72
CA PHE A 86 9.24 13.15 -6.60
C PHE A 86 10.25 12.18 -6.00
N ALA A 87 9.92 10.89 -6.07
CA ALA A 87 10.92 9.83 -5.99
C ALA A 87 11.36 9.46 -7.41
N TYR A 88 12.66 9.38 -7.66
CA TYR A 88 13.20 9.04 -8.97
C TYR A 88 14.43 8.15 -8.86
N CYS A 89 14.71 7.39 -9.91
CA CYS A 89 15.85 6.49 -9.98
C CYS A 89 17.10 7.21 -10.52
N GLU A 90 18.15 7.33 -9.71
CA GLU A 90 19.43 7.95 -10.13
C GLU A 90 20.26 7.05 -11.05
N GLY A 91 19.92 5.77 -11.18
CA GLY A 91 20.72 4.80 -11.90
C GLY A 91 19.89 3.68 -12.50
N VAL A 92 19.18 3.97 -13.60
CA VAL A 92 18.36 2.97 -14.34
C VAL A 92 19.17 1.72 -14.66
N GLY A 93 20.43 1.85 -15.11
CA GLY A 93 21.27 0.69 -15.38
C GLY A 93 21.59 -0.16 -14.14
N LYS A 94 21.73 0.45 -12.95
CA LYS A 94 21.92 -0.28 -11.69
C LYS A 94 20.64 -1.00 -11.29
N LEU A 95 19.49 -0.34 -11.42
CA LEU A 95 18.18 -0.92 -11.19
C LEU A 95 17.94 -2.13 -12.10
N MET A 96 18.17 -1.98 -13.41
CA MET A 96 18.00 -3.05 -14.39
C MET A 96 18.93 -4.23 -14.11
N LYS A 97 20.19 -3.97 -13.77
CA LYS A 97 21.14 -5.02 -13.37
C LYS A 97 20.69 -5.77 -12.12
N ALA A 98 20.16 -5.06 -11.12
CA ALA A 98 19.62 -5.69 -9.91
C ALA A 98 18.38 -6.56 -10.19
N MET A 99 17.66 -6.28 -11.26
CA MET A 99 16.53 -7.08 -11.75
C MET A 99 16.92 -8.18 -12.73
N ASP A 100 18.22 -8.38 -12.98
CA ASP A 100 18.76 -9.31 -13.99
C ASP A 100 18.20 -9.05 -15.41
N ILE A 101 18.02 -7.76 -15.74
CA ILE A 101 17.54 -7.30 -17.05
C ILE A 101 18.72 -6.70 -17.82
N ILE A 102 19.00 -7.26 -19.00
CA ILE A 102 19.91 -6.65 -19.98
C ILE A 102 19.28 -5.36 -20.46
N TYR A 103 20.02 -4.26 -20.30
CA TYR A 103 19.51 -2.93 -20.50
C TYR A 103 20.15 -2.25 -21.72
N GLU A 104 19.50 -2.42 -22.86
CA GLU A 104 19.83 -1.71 -24.10
C GLU A 104 18.91 -0.50 -24.26
N LYS A 105 19.46 0.71 -24.10
CA LYS A 105 18.70 1.96 -24.06
C LYS A 105 17.70 2.11 -25.20
N ASP A 106 18.12 1.69 -26.39
CA ASP A 106 17.31 1.81 -27.59
C ASP A 106 16.02 0.99 -27.51
N ASP A 107 15.97 -0.09 -26.74
CA ASP A 107 14.80 -0.98 -26.63
C ASP A 107 13.77 -0.56 -25.59
N TRP A 108 14.03 0.54 -24.88
CA TRP A 108 13.12 1.07 -23.88
C TRP A 108 12.54 2.43 -24.31
N ARG A 109 11.28 2.65 -23.96
CA ARG A 109 10.58 3.91 -24.16
C ARG A 109 10.10 4.44 -22.83
N LEU A 110 10.32 5.73 -22.60
CA LEU A 110 9.75 6.40 -21.44
C LEU A 110 8.26 6.65 -21.67
N PHE A 111 7.45 6.22 -20.71
CA PHE A 111 6.03 6.50 -20.62
C PHE A 111 5.75 7.27 -19.34
N ILE A 112 4.94 8.33 -19.43
CA ILE A 112 4.47 9.06 -18.24
C ILE A 112 2.97 8.88 -18.14
N ASP A 113 2.55 8.34 -17.00
CA ASP A 113 1.16 8.24 -16.57
C ASP A 113 0.88 9.33 -15.53
N SER A 114 -0.12 10.16 -15.80
CA SER A 114 -0.50 11.27 -14.93
C SER A 114 -1.95 11.16 -14.49
N SER A 115 -2.22 11.64 -13.29
CA SER A 115 -3.55 11.89 -12.77
C SER A 115 -3.63 13.32 -12.24
N LYS A 116 -4.80 13.70 -11.72
CA LYS A 116 -5.00 15.02 -11.10
C LYS A 116 -3.97 15.32 -10.00
N ASN A 117 -3.56 14.30 -9.24
CA ASN A 117 -2.74 14.44 -8.04
C ASN A 117 -1.49 13.54 -8.05
N SER A 118 -1.25 12.76 -9.10
CA SER A 118 -0.11 11.83 -9.14
C SER A 118 0.55 11.80 -10.49
N LEU A 119 1.84 11.48 -10.49
CA LEU A 119 2.64 11.30 -11.70
C LEU A 119 3.48 10.04 -11.56
N LYS A 120 3.66 9.30 -12.65
CA LYS A 120 4.54 8.13 -12.69
C LYS A 120 5.24 8.07 -14.03
N ALA A 121 6.56 7.97 -14.00
CA ALA A 121 7.38 7.69 -15.17
C ALA A 121 7.81 6.23 -15.16
N VAL A 122 7.62 5.53 -16.28
CA VAL A 122 7.81 4.09 -16.43
C VAL A 122 8.55 3.82 -17.74
N LEU A 123 9.54 2.93 -17.71
CA LEU A 123 10.17 2.40 -18.91
C LEU A 123 9.40 1.18 -19.41
N LEU A 124 9.05 1.22 -20.68
CA LEU A 124 8.38 0.13 -21.39
C LEU A 124 9.35 -0.44 -22.42
N HIS A 125 9.49 -1.77 -22.43
CA HIS A 125 10.25 -2.46 -23.47
C HIS A 125 9.45 -2.47 -24.77
N LYS A 126 10.07 -2.14 -25.90
CA LYS A 126 9.39 -2.03 -27.22
C LYS A 126 8.56 -3.26 -27.60
N LEU A 127 9.10 -4.45 -27.34
CA LEU A 127 8.45 -5.73 -27.67
C LEU A 127 7.53 -6.23 -26.55
N ASN A 128 7.41 -5.49 -25.44
CA ASN A 128 6.64 -5.88 -24.26
C ASN A 128 7.05 -7.23 -23.63
N GLU A 129 8.25 -7.72 -23.94
CA GLU A 129 8.83 -8.96 -23.41
C GLU A 129 9.31 -8.83 -21.95
N LYS A 130 9.53 -7.60 -21.50
CA LYS A 130 9.98 -7.27 -20.14
C LYS A 130 8.89 -6.49 -19.41
N PRO A 131 8.78 -6.65 -18.08
CA PRO A 131 7.78 -5.91 -17.31
C PRO A 131 8.05 -4.40 -17.38
N PRO A 132 6.99 -3.57 -17.28
CA PRO A 132 7.14 -2.13 -17.10
C PRO A 132 7.96 -1.80 -15.85
N ILE A 133 9.00 -0.98 -16.01
CA ILE A 133 9.89 -0.60 -14.91
C ILE A 133 9.63 0.84 -14.49
N PRO A 134 9.03 1.10 -13.31
CA PRO A 134 8.87 2.47 -12.83
C PRO A 134 10.26 3.05 -12.54
N ILE A 135 10.47 4.30 -12.97
CA ILE A 135 11.74 5.03 -12.74
C ILE A 135 11.53 6.37 -12.06
N ALA A 136 10.30 6.89 -11.99
CA ALA A 136 9.95 7.96 -11.09
C ALA A 136 8.46 7.91 -10.72
N TYR A 137 8.11 8.45 -9.55
CA TYR A 137 6.72 8.59 -9.13
C TYR A 137 6.52 9.73 -8.13
N SER A 138 5.29 10.24 -8.11
CA SER A 138 4.77 11.17 -7.12
C SER A 138 3.29 10.87 -6.84
N THR A 139 2.90 10.96 -5.57
CA THR A 139 1.52 10.71 -5.11
C THR A 139 0.76 11.99 -4.78
N ASP A 140 1.42 13.14 -4.80
CA ASP A 140 0.83 14.45 -4.47
C ASP A 140 1.48 15.53 -5.35
N THR A 141 1.45 15.33 -6.66
CA THR A 141 1.92 16.32 -7.62
C THR A 141 0.99 16.37 -8.80
N LYS A 142 0.48 17.57 -9.05
CA LYS A 142 -0.34 17.89 -10.22
C LYS A 142 0.54 17.95 -11.46
N GLU A 143 0.01 17.47 -12.57
CA GLU A 143 0.64 17.67 -13.88
C GLU A 143 0.67 19.17 -14.23
N THR A 144 1.88 19.72 -14.27
CA THR A 144 2.17 21.06 -14.79
C THR A 144 3.39 20.98 -15.69
N TYR A 145 3.54 21.93 -16.60
CA TYR A 145 4.68 21.97 -17.53
C TYR A 145 6.03 21.91 -16.79
N ASP A 146 6.21 22.71 -15.74
CA ASP A 146 7.48 22.77 -14.99
C ASP A 146 7.78 21.45 -14.28
N LYS A 147 6.76 20.82 -13.69
CA LYS A 147 6.88 19.52 -13.01
C LYS A 147 7.19 18.40 -14.00
N MET A 148 6.58 18.43 -15.20
CA MET A 148 6.86 17.50 -16.28
C MET A 148 8.27 17.68 -16.86
N LYS A 149 8.70 18.92 -17.07
CA LYS A 149 10.08 19.21 -17.50
C LYS A 149 11.09 18.70 -16.48
N TYR A 150 10.83 18.96 -15.20
CA TYR A 150 11.71 18.56 -14.11
C TYR A 150 11.83 17.03 -13.98
N ILE A 151 10.72 16.29 -14.02
CA ILE A 151 10.77 14.81 -13.96
C ILE A 151 11.53 14.23 -15.17
N LEU A 152 11.36 14.81 -16.37
CA LEU A 152 12.07 14.39 -17.59
C LEU A 152 13.59 14.60 -17.49
N GLU A 153 14.03 15.68 -16.84
CA GLU A 153 15.44 15.95 -16.56
C GLU A 153 16.00 14.93 -15.55
N LEU A 154 15.27 14.68 -14.46
CA LEU A 154 15.67 13.71 -13.42
C LEU A 154 15.82 12.28 -13.96
N VAL A 155 14.89 11.84 -14.80
CA VAL A 155 14.92 10.49 -15.39
C VAL A 155 15.79 10.39 -16.64
N GLN A 156 16.53 11.45 -16.98
CA GLN A 156 17.46 11.50 -18.10
C GLN A 156 16.82 11.09 -19.43
N TYR A 157 15.62 11.62 -19.73
CA TYR A 157 14.79 11.25 -20.88
C TYR A 157 15.54 11.07 -22.21
N LYS A 158 16.53 11.93 -22.49
CA LYS A 158 17.35 11.87 -23.71
C LYS A 158 18.10 10.55 -23.91
N GLN A 159 18.26 9.75 -22.86
CA GLN A 159 18.87 8.43 -22.93
C GLN A 159 17.89 7.34 -23.37
N HIS A 160 16.59 7.61 -23.42
CA HIS A 160 15.51 6.65 -23.69
C HIS A 160 14.53 7.22 -24.73
N PRO A 161 15.01 7.63 -25.93
CA PRO A 161 14.21 8.30 -26.95
C PRO A 161 13.14 7.39 -27.56
#